data_AF-A0A5Q8CAM7-F1
#
_entry.id   AF-A0A5Q8CAM7-F1
#
_cell.length_a   1.000
_cell.length_b   1.000
_cell.length_c   1.000
_cell.angle_alpha   90.00
_cell.angle_beta   90.00
_cell.angle_gamma   90.00
#
_symmetry.space_group_name_H-M   'P 1'
#
loop_
_entity.id
_entity.type
_entity.pdbx_description
1 polymer ?
#
loop_
_entity_poly.entity_id
_entity_poly.type
_entity_poly.pdbx_seq_one_letter_code
_entity_poly.pdbx_strand_id
1 'polypeptide(L)'
;MTMLGKLDWSAIPLDEPIPLGAALVVFLAAAAVLIWVTVKGYWPYLWDEWITSVDHKRIGVMYIVLAALMLLRGFVDAVMMRTQQVLAIHGPGYLPPEHYDQVFSAHGTIMIFFAAMPFVIGLMNFVVPLQLGIRDVAFPTLNSVSFWLTATGALLVN
;
A
#
# COMPACT_ATOMS: atom_id res chain seq x y z
N MET A 1 33.34 -10.87 2.87
CA MET A 1 31.90 -10.69 2.58
C MET A 1 31.20 -10.56 3.93
N THR A 2 30.55 -9.44 4.20
CA THR A 2 29.72 -9.23 5.40
C THR A 2 28.49 -10.14 5.35
N MET A 3 28.02 -10.64 6.50
CA MET A 3 26.81 -11.49 6.61
C MET A 3 25.55 -10.86 6.02
N LEU A 4 25.53 -9.53 5.87
CA LEU A 4 24.37 -8.75 5.42
C LEU A 4 24.52 -8.17 4.01
N GLY A 5 25.60 -8.49 3.28
CA GLY A 5 25.84 -7.94 1.95
C GLY A 5 25.94 -6.41 1.95
N LYS A 6 25.15 -5.74 1.10
CA LYS A 6 25.07 -4.27 0.98
C LYS A 6 24.17 -3.60 2.03
N LEU A 7 23.46 -4.38 2.85
CA LEU A 7 22.57 -3.83 3.87
C LEU A 7 23.40 -3.36 5.07
N ASP A 8 23.37 -2.06 5.32
CA ASP A 8 23.98 -1.43 6.49
C ASP A 8 23.09 -0.29 7.03
N TRP A 9 23.54 0.36 8.10
CA TRP A 9 22.80 1.46 8.73
C TRP A 9 22.67 2.71 7.87
N SER A 10 23.46 2.86 6.80
CA SER A 10 23.35 3.97 5.86
C SER A 10 22.18 3.83 4.89
N ALA A 11 21.58 2.64 4.80
CA ALA A 11 20.37 2.41 4.01
C ALA A 11 19.11 3.09 4.60
N ILE A 12 19.17 3.54 5.86
CA ILE A 12 18.07 4.24 6.52
C ILE A 12 18.43 5.73 6.55
N PRO A 13 17.60 6.63 5.98
CA PRO A 13 17.87 8.07 5.95
C PRO A 13 17.59 8.71 7.31
N LEU A 14 18.47 8.46 8.29
CA LEU A 14 18.36 8.94 9.67
C LEU A 14 18.62 10.46 9.82
N ASP A 15 19.12 11.09 8.76
CA ASP A 15 19.42 12.51 8.66
C ASP A 15 18.30 13.31 7.98
N GLU A 16 17.38 12.65 7.26
CA GLU A 16 16.27 13.32 6.58
C GLU A 16 15.00 13.39 7.45
N PRO A 17 14.49 14.59 7.78
CA PRO A 17 13.35 14.73 8.69
C PRO A 17 12.02 14.27 8.08
N ILE A 18 11.85 14.37 6.76
CA ILE A 18 10.58 14.05 6.08
C ILE A 18 10.34 12.53 6.03
N PRO A 19 11.28 11.68 5.55
CA PRO A 19 11.11 10.22 5.59
C PRO A 19 10.94 9.68 7.01
N LEU A 20 11.70 10.20 7.98
CA LEU A 20 11.58 9.78 9.38
C LEU A 20 10.23 10.12 9.98
N GLY A 21 9.73 11.34 9.71
CA GLY A 21 8.39 11.75 10.13
C GLY A 21 7.32 10.85 9.54
N ALA A 22 7.41 10.55 8.24
CA ALA A 22 6.48 9.63 7.57
C ALA A 22 6.55 8.21 8.16
N ALA A 23 7.75 7.65 8.33
CA ALA A 23 7.96 6.34 8.92
C ALA A 23 7.41 6.24 10.34
N LEU A 24 7.61 7.28 11.17
CA LEU A 24 7.06 7.35 12.51
C LEU A 24 5.52 7.34 12.50
N VAL A 25 4.90 8.15 11.64
CA VAL A 25 3.43 8.20 11.53
C VAL A 25 2.87 6.84 11.10
N VAL A 26 3.48 6.20 10.10
CA VAL A 26 3.07 4.87 9.64
C VAL A 26 3.26 3.82 10.73
N PHE A 27 4.40 3.83 11.42
CA PHE A 27 4.68 2.91 12.52
C PHE A 27 3.67 3.06 13.66
N LEU A 28 3.36 4.30 14.06
CA LEU A 28 2.36 4.57 15.11
C LEU A 28 0.96 4.13 14.68
N ALA A 29 0.57 4.37 13.42
CA ALA A 29 -0.70 3.91 12.89
C ALA A 29 -0.79 2.37 12.87
N ALA A 30 0.25 1.70 12.40
CA ALA A 30 0.32 0.23 12.40
C ALA A 30 0.27 -0.34 13.82
N ALA A 31 1.03 0.25 14.75
CA ALA A 31 1.02 -0.16 16.16
C ALA A 31 -0.36 0.05 16.79
N ALA A 32 -1.03 1.18 16.53
CA ALA A 32 -2.38 1.44 17.03
C ALA A 32 -3.40 0.40 16.52
N VAL A 33 -3.33 0.05 15.24
CA VAL A 33 -4.18 -1.00 14.65
C VAL A 33 -3.89 -2.37 15.29
N LEU A 34 -2.63 -2.75 15.45
CA LEU A 34 -2.24 -4.02 16.06
C LEU A 34 -2.69 -4.14 17.52
N ILE A 35 -2.50 -3.07 18.30
CA ILE A 35 -2.97 -3.01 19.69
C ILE A 35 -4.49 -3.14 19.72
N TRP A 36 -5.21 -2.43 18.87
CA TRP A 36 -6.67 -2.49 18.80
C TRP A 36 -7.18 -3.90 18.46
N VAL A 37 -6.60 -4.54 17.43
CA VAL A 37 -6.93 -5.92 17.02
C VAL A 37 -6.67 -6.91 18.16
N THR A 38 -5.55 -6.73 18.87
CA THR A 38 -5.15 -7.61 19.98
C THR A 38 -6.07 -7.44 21.18
N VAL A 39 -6.37 -6.20 21.59
CA VAL A 39 -7.28 -5.90 22.72
C VAL A 39 -8.69 -6.39 22.45
N LYS A 40 -9.15 -6.34 21.18
CA LYS A 40 -10.48 -6.83 20.79
C LYS A 40 -10.52 -8.34 20.52
N GLY A 41 -9.39 -9.02 20.48
CA GLY A 41 -9.33 -10.46 20.21
C GLY A 41 -9.78 -10.83 18.79
N TYR A 42 -9.62 -9.94 17.81
CA TYR A 42 -10.07 -10.17 16.43
C TYR A 42 -9.15 -11.06 15.60
N TRP A 43 -8.04 -11.56 16.17
CA TRP A 43 -7.07 -12.42 15.48
C TRP A 43 -7.68 -13.66 14.81
N PRO A 44 -8.50 -14.50 15.51
CA PRO A 44 -9.09 -15.69 14.87
C PRO A 44 -10.02 -15.30 13.72
N TYR A 45 -10.85 -14.27 13.93
CA TYR A 45 -11.76 -13.76 12.92
C TYR A 45 -11.02 -13.26 11.67
N LEU A 46 -9.95 -12.47 11.82
CA LEU A 46 -9.17 -12.00 10.68
C LEU A 46 -8.49 -13.16 9.94
N TRP A 47 -7.98 -14.15 10.67
CA TRP A 47 -7.31 -15.30 10.08
C TRP A 47 -8.27 -16.20 9.28
N ASP A 48 -9.36 -16.63 9.91
CA ASP A 48 -10.30 -17.60 9.36
C ASP A 48 -11.23 -16.99 8.31
N GLU A 49 -11.64 -15.73 8.49
CA GLU A 49 -12.64 -15.12 7.61
C GLU A 49 -12.03 -14.29 6.48
N TRP A 50 -10.87 -13.68 6.67
CA TRP A 50 -10.31 -12.73 5.69
C TRP A 50 -9.00 -13.22 5.08
N ILE A 51 -7.99 -13.48 5.91
CA ILE A 51 -6.63 -13.72 5.44
C ILE A 51 -6.55 -15.00 4.59
N THR A 52 -7.23 -16.06 5.03
CA THR A 52 -7.26 -17.35 4.36
C THR A 52 -8.47 -17.53 3.45
N SER A 53 -9.24 -16.46 3.20
CA SER A 53 -10.46 -16.56 2.40
C SER A 53 -10.17 -16.85 0.93
N VAL A 54 -11.07 -17.64 0.33
CA VAL A 54 -11.15 -17.88 -1.11
C VAL A 54 -12.41 -17.26 -1.74
N ASP A 55 -13.28 -16.65 -0.93
CA ASP A 55 -14.52 -16.00 -1.43
C ASP A 55 -14.16 -14.75 -2.24
N HIS A 56 -14.54 -14.74 -3.52
CA HIS A 56 -14.33 -13.62 -4.45
C HIS A 56 -14.85 -12.27 -3.92
N LYS A 57 -15.91 -12.25 -3.09
CA LYS A 57 -16.42 -11.01 -2.47
C LYS A 57 -15.44 -10.46 -1.45
N ARG A 58 -14.90 -11.33 -0.57
CA ARG A 58 -13.95 -10.92 0.47
C ARG A 58 -12.63 -10.50 -0.14
N ILE A 59 -12.13 -11.25 -1.12
CA ILE A 59 -10.93 -10.90 -1.89
C ILE A 59 -11.14 -9.56 -2.62
N GLY A 60 -12.31 -9.35 -3.23
CA GLY A 60 -12.65 -8.08 -3.87
C GLY A 60 -12.62 -6.89 -2.91
N VAL A 61 -13.18 -7.05 -1.70
CA VAL A 61 -13.12 -6.03 -0.64
C VAL A 61 -11.67 -5.76 -0.20
N MET A 62 -10.85 -6.81 0.00
CA MET A 62 -9.45 -6.64 0.38
C MET A 62 -8.65 -5.87 -0.69
N TYR A 63 -8.89 -6.14 -1.97
CA TYR A 63 -8.29 -5.38 -3.08
C TYR A 63 -8.68 -3.90 -3.05
N ILE A 64 -9.96 -3.58 -2.79
CA ILE A 64 -10.44 -2.19 -2.71
C ILE A 64 -9.84 -1.48 -1.50
N VAL A 65 -9.74 -2.16 -0.35
CA VAL A 65 -9.09 -1.61 0.85
C VAL A 65 -7.62 -1.33 0.58
N LEU A 66 -6.89 -2.27 -0.05
CA LEU A 66 -5.51 -2.05 -0.46
C LEU A 66 -5.38 -0.84 -1.39
N ALA A 67 -6.24 -0.76 -2.41
CA ALA A 67 -6.27 0.36 -3.34
C ALA A 67 -6.52 1.71 -2.63
N ALA A 68 -7.42 1.74 -1.65
CA ALA A 68 -7.73 2.94 -0.87
C ALA A 68 -6.53 3.40 -0.02
N LEU A 69 -5.82 2.46 0.62
CA LEU A 69 -4.60 2.76 1.38
C LEU A 69 -3.50 3.31 0.47
N MET A 70 -3.32 2.69 -0.70
CA MET A 70 -2.33 3.12 -1.70
C MET A 70 -2.71 4.45 -2.36
N LEU A 71 -4.00 4.72 -2.52
CA LEU A 71 -4.50 6.02 -2.97
C LEU A 71 -4.15 7.12 -1.96
N LEU A 72 -4.30 6.88 -0.65
CA LEU A 72 -3.90 7.84 0.37
C LEU A 72 -2.39 8.11 0.33
N ARG A 73 -1.57 7.06 0.19
CA ARG A 73 -0.11 7.19 0.04
C ARG A 73 0.25 8.03 -1.19
N GLY A 74 -0.27 7.66 -2.37
CA GLY A 74 -0.03 8.38 -3.61
C GLY A 74 -0.57 9.82 -3.57
N PHE A 75 -1.67 10.07 -2.85
CA PHE A 75 -2.20 11.41 -2.66
C PHE A 75 -1.28 12.30 -1.82
N VAL A 76 -0.66 11.76 -0.76
CA VAL A 76 0.35 12.49 0.02
C VAL A 76 1.52 12.91 -0.87
N ASP A 77 2.04 12.01 -1.72
CA ASP A 77 3.11 12.35 -2.67
C ASP A 77 2.68 13.45 -3.65
N ALA A 78 1.45 13.38 -4.14
CA ALA A 78 0.90 14.39 -5.05
C ALA A 78 0.84 15.76 -4.38
N VAL A 79 0.35 15.83 -3.14
CA VAL A 79 0.36 17.06 -2.34
C VAL A 79 1.78 17.55 -2.15
N MET A 80 2.73 16.66 -1.82
CA MET A 80 4.14 17.05 -1.65
C MET A 80 4.72 17.68 -2.92
N MET A 81 4.53 17.04 -4.08
CA MET A 81 5.01 17.57 -5.37
C MET A 81 4.37 18.91 -5.71
N ARG A 82 3.05 19.06 -5.49
CA ARG A 82 2.35 20.32 -5.80
C ARG A 82 2.76 21.44 -4.86
N THR A 83 2.92 21.17 -3.56
CA THR A 83 3.45 22.13 -2.61
C THR A 83 4.88 22.55 -2.96
N GLN A 84 5.72 21.60 -3.42
CA GLN A 84 7.08 21.92 -3.86
C GLN A 84 7.06 22.85 -5.07
N GLN A 85 6.23 22.57 -6.08
CA GLN A 85 6.10 23.42 -7.27
C GLN A 85 5.67 24.85 -6.93
N VAL A 86 4.77 25.02 -5.95
CA VAL A 86 4.31 26.35 -5.49
C VAL A 86 5.42 27.10 -4.75
N LEU A 87 6.11 26.43 -3.82
CA LEU A 87 7.18 27.05 -3.03
C LEU A 87 8.43 27.36 -3.86
N ALA A 88 8.67 26.56 -4.92
CA ALA A 88 9.79 26.75 -5.83
C ALA A 88 9.67 27.99 -6.75
N ILE A 89 8.50 28.63 -6.80
CA ILE A 89 8.29 29.87 -7.58
C ILE A 89 9.14 31.02 -7.03
N HIS A 90 9.33 31.07 -5.70
CA HIS A 90 9.98 32.17 -5.00
C HIS A 90 11.24 31.76 -4.22
N GLY A 91 11.74 30.53 -4.41
CA GLY A 91 12.90 30.01 -3.70
C GLY A 91 13.24 28.57 -4.12
N PRO A 92 14.17 27.89 -3.42
CA PRO A 92 14.56 26.51 -3.75
C PRO A 92 13.48 25.45 -3.38
N GLY A 93 12.42 25.84 -2.67
CA GLY A 93 11.44 24.90 -2.12
C GLY A 93 11.99 24.10 -0.93
N TYR A 94 11.33 22.99 -0.58
CA TYR A 94 11.68 22.12 0.55
C TYR A 94 12.11 20.70 0.14
N LEU A 95 11.87 20.30 -1.12
CA LEU A 95 12.33 19.02 -1.66
C LEU A 95 13.55 19.23 -2.56
N PRO A 96 14.72 18.63 -2.23
CA PRO A 96 15.85 18.54 -3.14
C PRO A 96 15.46 17.77 -4.42
N PRO A 97 16.13 18.00 -5.57
CA PRO A 97 15.81 17.34 -6.83
C PRO A 97 15.78 15.82 -6.74
N GLU A 98 16.76 15.21 -6.08
CA GLU A 98 16.84 13.75 -5.92
C GLU A 98 15.61 13.18 -5.17
N HIS A 99 15.20 13.82 -4.08
CA HIS A 99 14.03 13.40 -3.32
C HIS A 99 12.73 13.65 -4.10
N TYR A 100 12.64 14.75 -4.84
CA TYR A 100 11.48 15.03 -5.69
C TYR A 100 11.30 13.95 -6.77
N ASP A 101 12.39 13.53 -7.42
CA ASP A 101 12.36 12.51 -8.46
C ASP A 101 11.98 11.12 -7.90
N GLN A 102 12.42 10.81 -6.69
CA GLN A 102 11.99 9.60 -5.96
C GLN A 102 10.49 9.63 -5.66
N VAL A 103 9.98 10.75 -5.13
CA VAL A 103 8.55 10.93 -4.81
C VAL A 103 7.70 10.83 -6.08
N PHE A 104 8.09 11.50 -7.16
CA PHE A 104 7.38 11.44 -8.44
C PHE A 104 7.33 10.02 -9.03
N SER A 105 8.47 9.34 -9.02
CA SER A 105 8.57 7.97 -9.53
C SER A 105 7.70 7.01 -8.72
N ALA A 106 7.79 7.08 -7.38
CA ALA A 106 7.00 6.24 -6.50
C ALA A 106 5.49 6.55 -6.61
N HIS A 107 5.10 7.83 -6.70
CA HIS A 107 3.72 8.24 -6.94
C HIS A 107 3.16 7.58 -8.20
N GLY A 108 3.86 7.67 -9.33
CA GLY A 108 3.44 7.07 -10.59
C GLY A 108 3.26 5.56 -10.49
N THR A 109 4.24 4.86 -9.91
CA THR A 109 4.19 3.41 -9.69
C THR A 109 2.99 3.02 -8.83
N ILE A 110 2.76 3.72 -7.72
CA ILE A 110 1.68 3.39 -6.79
C ILE A 110 0.32 3.68 -7.38
N MET A 111 0.12 4.84 -8.01
CA MET A 111 -1.18 5.21 -8.57
C MET A 111 -1.64 4.25 -9.65
N ILE A 112 -0.73 3.78 -10.52
CA ILE A 112 -1.09 2.84 -11.58
C ILE A 112 -1.19 1.41 -11.05
N PHE A 113 -0.12 0.89 -10.45
CA PHE A 113 -0.03 -0.54 -10.14
C PHE A 113 -0.68 -0.95 -8.83
N PHE A 114 -0.81 -0.03 -7.87
CA PHE A 114 -1.25 -0.37 -6.51
C PHE A 114 -2.52 0.37 -6.05
N ALA A 115 -2.95 1.42 -6.76
CA ALA A 115 -4.26 2.05 -6.58
C ALA A 115 -5.23 1.66 -7.70
N ALA A 116 -4.99 2.09 -8.95
CA ALA A 116 -5.94 1.91 -10.05
C ALA A 116 -6.16 0.43 -10.39
N MET A 117 -5.09 -0.34 -10.60
CA MET A 117 -5.19 -1.76 -10.96
C MET A 117 -5.90 -2.59 -9.87
N PRO A 118 -5.49 -2.55 -8.58
CA PRO A 118 -6.20 -3.23 -7.50
C PRO A 118 -7.65 -2.79 -7.33
N PHE A 119 -7.96 -1.50 -7.53
CA PHE A 119 -9.33 -1.01 -7.42
C PHE A 119 -10.24 -1.66 -8.47
N VAL A 120 -9.82 -1.65 -9.74
CA VAL A 120 -10.57 -2.26 -10.84
C VAL A 120 -10.66 -3.78 -10.65
N ILE A 121 -9.56 -4.45 -10.34
CA ILE A 121 -9.53 -5.90 -10.10
C ILE A 121 -10.41 -6.29 -8.91
N GLY A 122 -10.43 -5.48 -7.84
CA GLY A 122 -11.28 -5.68 -6.67
C GLY A 122 -12.77 -5.56 -7.01
N LEU A 123 -13.15 -4.54 -7.78
CA LEU A 123 -14.52 -4.38 -8.28
C LEU A 123 -14.93 -5.56 -9.18
N MET A 124 -14.04 -5.99 -10.08
CA MET A 124 -14.30 -7.13 -10.95
C MET A 124 -14.48 -8.41 -10.14
N ASN A 125 -13.60 -8.67 -9.17
CA ASN A 125 -13.70 -9.80 -8.26
C ASN A 125 -15.04 -9.84 -7.52
N PHE A 126 -15.50 -8.68 -7.05
CA PHE A 126 -16.75 -8.59 -6.31
C PHE A 126 -17.97 -8.77 -7.21
N VAL A 127 -18.04 -8.00 -8.30
CA VAL A 127 -19.28 -7.79 -9.06
C VAL A 127 -19.46 -8.78 -10.20
N VAL A 128 -18.40 -9.21 -10.89
CA VAL A 128 -18.52 -10.02 -12.12
C VAL A 128 -19.15 -11.39 -11.86
N PRO A 129 -18.75 -12.18 -10.84
CA PRO A 129 -19.41 -13.46 -10.57
C PRO A 129 -20.91 -13.29 -10.23
N LEU A 130 -21.26 -12.20 -9.53
CA LEU A 130 -22.65 -11.89 -9.19
C LEU A 130 -23.48 -11.52 -10.43
N GLN A 131 -22.92 -10.73 -11.34
CA GLN A 131 -23.56 -10.37 -12.61
C GLN A 131 -23.80 -11.59 -13.51
N LEU A 132 -22.90 -12.56 -13.50
CA LEU A 132 -23.02 -13.80 -14.25
C LEU A 132 -23.92 -14.85 -13.56
N GLY A 133 -24.34 -14.60 -12.31
CA GLY A 133 -25.14 -15.54 -11.53
C GLY A 133 -24.37 -16.82 -11.14
N ILE A 134 -23.04 -16.77 -11.16
CA ILE A 134 -22.18 -17.89 -10.77
C ILE A 134 -21.79 -17.79 -9.29
N ARG A 135 -21.48 -18.94 -8.68
CA ARG A 135 -21.18 -19.02 -7.25
C ARG A 135 -19.82 -18.44 -6.88
N ASP A 136 -18.83 -18.59 -7.75
CA ASP A 136 -17.45 -18.18 -7.49
C ASP A 136 -16.65 -18.09 -8.81
N VAL A 137 -15.40 -17.63 -8.74
CA VAL A 137 -14.43 -17.62 -9.85
C VAL A 137 -13.92 -19.02 -10.18
N ALA A 138 -13.37 -19.21 -11.38
CA ALA A 138 -12.90 -20.51 -11.85
C ALA A 138 -11.78 -21.13 -10.97
N PHE A 139 -10.92 -20.30 -10.37
CA PHE A 139 -9.80 -20.74 -9.54
C PHE A 139 -9.74 -19.94 -8.21
N PRO A 140 -10.52 -20.33 -7.18
CA PRO A 140 -10.62 -19.56 -5.93
C PRO A 140 -9.28 -19.41 -5.18
N THR A 141 -8.49 -20.49 -5.10
CA THR A 141 -7.17 -20.44 -4.45
C THR A 141 -6.19 -19.53 -5.18
N LEU A 142 -6.18 -19.58 -6.52
CA LEU A 142 -5.31 -18.71 -7.33
C LEU A 142 -5.69 -17.24 -7.16
N ASN A 143 -6.99 -16.95 -6.98
CA ASN A 143 -7.48 -15.61 -6.72
C ASN A 143 -6.94 -15.06 -5.39
N SER A 144 -6.98 -15.88 -4.33
CA SER A 144 -6.40 -15.53 -3.03
C SER A 144 -4.89 -15.29 -3.12
N VAL A 145 -4.16 -16.17 -3.81
CA VAL A 145 -2.71 -16.01 -4.05
C VAL A 145 -2.41 -14.73 -4.84
N SER A 146 -3.20 -14.40 -5.86
CA SER A 146 -3.05 -13.18 -6.65
C SER A 146 -3.16 -11.92 -5.79
N PHE A 147 -4.10 -11.91 -4.84
CA PHE A 147 -4.22 -10.81 -3.88
C PHE A 147 -2.96 -10.69 -3.02
N TRP A 148 -2.47 -11.78 -2.45
CA TRP A 148 -1.29 -11.75 -1.58
C TRP A 148 0.00 -11.38 -2.30
N LEU A 149 0.16 -11.77 -3.56
CA LEU A 149 1.27 -11.30 -4.39
C LEU A 149 1.19 -9.79 -4.63
N THR A 150 -0.01 -9.26 -4.85
CA THR A 150 -0.23 -7.81 -4.99
C THR A 150 0.08 -7.07 -3.70
N ALA A 151 -0.41 -7.57 -2.55
CA ALA A 151 -0.16 -6.99 -1.23
C ALA A 151 1.33 -7.03 -0.86
N THR A 152 2.03 -8.10 -1.19
CA THR A 152 3.49 -8.22 -0.96
C THR A 152 4.26 -7.25 -1.86
N GLY A 153 3.86 -7.09 -3.12
CA GLY A 153 4.44 -6.07 -4.01
C GLY A 153 4.23 -4.65 -3.48
N ALA A 154 3.04 -4.36 -2.95
CA ALA A 154 2.75 -3.10 -2.29
C ALA A 154 3.60 -2.90 -1.03
N LEU A 155 3.84 -3.95 -0.25
CA LEU A 155 4.73 -3.88 0.92
C LEU A 155 6.19 -3.60 0.53
N LEU A 156 6.67 -4.10 -0.61
CA LEU A 156 8.05 -3.89 -1.05
C LEU A 156 8.34 -2.47 -1.55
N VAL A 157 7.32 -1.73 -2.00
CA VAL A 157 7.47 -0.36 -2.52
C VAL A 157 7.23 0.73 -1.46
N ASN A 158 6.88 0.33 -0.23
CA ASN A 158 6.64 1.22 0.91
C ASN A 158 7.67 0.98 2.01
#